data_AF-A0A955UHP4-F1
#
_entry.id   AF-A0A955UHP4-F1
#
_cell.length_a   1.000
_cell.length_b   1.000
_cell.length_c   1.000
_cell.angle_alpha   90.00
_cell.angle_beta   90.00
_cell.angle_gamma   90.00
#
_symmetry.space_group_name_H-M   'P 1'
#
loop_
_entity.id
_entity.type
_entity.pdbx_description
1 polymer ?
#
loop_
_entity_poly.entity_id
_entity_poly.type
_entity_poly.pdbx_seq_one_letter_code
_entity_poly.pdbx_strand_id
1 'polypeptide(L)'
;MSWQDEVDEIEARREAARAMGGPEAVERQHARGRLTVRERLERLADPGSIEEQAPLAGESTRDAAGRAIDFQPANYLLALARVDGRPIVVGGEDFTQRGGSPSPSGLRRSVYAETLAIQLRRPLVRFLEGGGGSVAGQARRDPSGGTAATRR
;
A
#
# COMPACT_ATOMS: atom_id res chain seq x y z
N MET A 1 25.15 -22.43 -1.78
CA MET A 1 23.89 -21.91 -1.20
C MET A 1 23.05 -21.38 -2.34
N SER A 2 21.82 -21.87 -2.47
CA SER A 2 20.84 -21.32 -3.42
C SER A 2 20.07 -20.22 -2.71
N TRP A 3 19.82 -19.10 -3.39
CA TRP A 3 19.04 -17.97 -2.88
C TRP A 3 17.54 -18.13 -3.16
N GLN A 4 17.09 -19.37 -3.38
CA GLN A 4 15.74 -19.63 -3.88
C GLN A 4 14.68 -19.21 -2.86
N ASP A 5 14.87 -19.53 -1.58
CA ASP A 5 13.91 -19.21 -0.52
C ASP A 5 13.72 -17.68 -0.38
N GLU A 6 14.80 -16.90 -0.50
CA GLU A 6 14.73 -15.44 -0.46
C GLU A 6 14.03 -14.85 -1.69
N VAL A 7 14.25 -15.44 -2.86
CA VAL A 7 13.57 -15.03 -4.10
C VAL A 7 12.07 -15.33 -4.00
N ASP A 8 11.71 -16.51 -3.51
CA ASP A 8 10.31 -16.92 -3.33
C ASP A 8 9.59 -16.00 -2.31
N GLU A 9 10.28 -15.60 -1.24
CA GLU A 9 9.74 -14.61 -0.28
C GLU A 9 9.50 -13.24 -0.94
N ILE A 10 10.41 -12.78 -1.80
CA ILE A 10 10.26 -11.51 -2.52
C ILE A 10 9.06 -11.59 -3.47
N GLU A 11 8.88 -12.69 -4.21
CA GLU A 11 7.74 -12.87 -5.11
C GLU A 11 6.41 -12.94 -4.36
N ALA A 12 6.35 -13.67 -3.25
CA ALA A 12 5.15 -13.71 -2.40
C ALA A 12 4.74 -12.30 -1.91
N ARG A 13 5.71 -11.47 -1.53
CA ARG A 13 5.45 -10.08 -1.15
C ARG A 13 4.99 -9.22 -2.33
N ARG A 14 5.51 -9.46 -3.54
CA ARG A 14 5.07 -8.78 -4.77
C ARG A 14 3.61 -9.11 -5.07
N GLU A 15 3.24 -10.38 -4.97
CA GLU A 15 1.86 -10.83 -5.17
C GLU A 15 0.91 -10.21 -4.14
N ALA A 16 1.27 -10.25 -2.86
CA ALA A 16 0.48 -9.62 -1.79
C ALA A 16 0.29 -8.11 -2.02
N ALA A 17 1.33 -7.38 -2.44
CA ALA A 17 1.24 -5.95 -2.73
C ALA A 17 0.35 -5.62 -3.94
N ARG A 18 0.30 -6.50 -4.96
CA ARG A 18 -0.60 -6.35 -6.11
C ARG A 18 -2.05 -6.69 -5.75
N ALA A 19 -2.25 -7.62 -4.82
CA ALA A 19 -3.57 -8.07 -4.40
C ALA A 19 -4.39 -7.01 -3.64
N MET A 20 -3.77 -5.90 -3.18
CA MET A 20 -4.45 -4.82 -2.45
C MET A 20 -5.17 -5.36 -1.19
N GLY A 21 -6.43 -4.99 -0.96
CA GLY A 21 -7.28 -5.56 0.10
C GLY A 21 -7.82 -6.97 -0.19
N GLY A 22 -7.39 -7.60 -1.28
CA GLY A 22 -7.87 -8.90 -1.75
C GLY A 22 -9.07 -8.79 -2.71
N PRO A 23 -9.38 -9.90 -3.43
CA PRO A 23 -10.38 -9.90 -4.50
C PRO A 23 -11.77 -9.47 -4.03
N GLU A 24 -12.23 -9.95 -2.88
CA GLU A 24 -13.54 -9.56 -2.33
C GLU A 24 -13.63 -8.06 -2.00
N ALA A 25 -12.53 -7.46 -1.52
CA ALA A 25 -12.52 -6.03 -1.19
C ALA A 25 -12.52 -5.17 -2.45
N VAL A 26 -11.82 -5.62 -3.49
CA VAL A 26 -11.81 -5.01 -4.83
C VAL A 26 -13.20 -5.11 -5.45
N GLU A 27 -13.84 -6.28 -5.43
CA GLU A 27 -15.21 -6.46 -5.93
C GLU A 27 -16.21 -5.56 -5.20
N ARG A 28 -16.12 -5.43 -3.86
CA ARG A 28 -16.97 -4.50 -3.11
C ARG A 28 -16.74 -3.03 -3.49
N GLN A 29 -15.50 -2.65 -3.81
CA GLN A 29 -15.17 -1.31 -4.31
C GLN A 29 -15.81 -1.07 -5.68
N HIS A 30 -15.68 -2.03 -6.60
CA HIS A 30 -16.28 -1.98 -7.93
C HIS A 30 -17.80 -1.99 -7.92
N ALA A 31 -18.42 -2.79 -7.04
CA ALA A 31 -19.87 -2.84 -6.85
C ALA A 31 -20.47 -1.49 -6.42
N ARG A 32 -19.65 -0.59 -5.86
CA ARG A 32 -20.02 0.79 -5.52
C ARG A 32 -19.79 1.79 -6.66
N GLY A 33 -19.43 1.30 -7.85
CA GLY A 33 -19.09 2.14 -9.01
C GLY A 33 -17.76 2.89 -8.86
N ARG A 34 -16.87 2.42 -7.98
CA ARG A 34 -15.59 3.08 -7.71
C ARG A 34 -14.44 2.27 -8.27
N LEU A 35 -13.44 2.97 -8.80
CA LEU A 35 -12.16 2.40 -9.17
C LEU A 35 -11.27 2.18 -7.94
N THR A 36 -10.37 1.21 -8.03
CA THR A 36 -9.23 1.04 -7.12
C THR A 36 -8.17 2.12 -7.35
N VAL A 37 -7.24 2.28 -6.42
CA VAL A 37 -6.15 3.26 -6.55
C VAL A 37 -5.25 2.97 -7.76
N ARG A 38 -5.02 1.69 -8.07
CA ARG A 38 -4.22 1.25 -9.21
C ARG A 38 -4.91 1.55 -10.54
N GLU A 39 -6.20 1.26 -10.65
CA GLU A 39 -6.99 1.58 -11.84
C GLU A 39 -7.10 3.09 -12.09
N ARG A 40 -7.19 3.91 -11.03
CA ARG A 40 -7.14 5.37 -11.17
C ARG A 40 -5.80 5.84 -11.72
N LEU A 41 -4.71 5.27 -11.23
CA LEU A 41 -3.38 5.57 -11.73
C LEU A 41 -3.25 5.19 -13.21
N GLU A 42 -3.67 3.98 -13.59
CA GLU A 42 -3.65 3.52 -14.98
C GLU A 42 -4.47 4.39 -15.93
N ARG A 43 -5.60 4.94 -15.47
CA ARG A 43 -6.40 5.88 -16.28
C ARG A 43 -5.81 7.28 -16.36
N LEU A 44 -5.08 7.70 -15.34
CA LEU A 44 -4.47 9.03 -15.29
C LEU A 44 -3.19 9.10 -16.11
N ALA A 45 -2.35 8.07 -16.03
CA ALA A 45 -0.99 8.08 -16.54
C ALA A 45 -0.90 7.71 -18.02
N ASP A 46 0.09 8.26 -18.71
CA ASP A 46 0.45 7.85 -20.06
C ASP A 46 0.82 6.35 -20.07
N PRO A 47 0.40 5.57 -21.09
CA PRO A 47 0.73 4.15 -21.19
C PRO A 47 2.24 3.87 -21.05
N GLY A 48 2.59 2.89 -20.22
CA GLY A 48 3.98 2.49 -19.99
C GLY A 48 4.85 3.50 -19.23
N SER A 49 4.25 4.54 -18.65
CA SER A 49 5.00 5.55 -17.87
C SER A 49 5.05 5.30 -16.37
N ILE A 50 4.23 4.37 -15.85
CA ILE A 50 4.10 4.10 -14.42
C ILE A 50 5.32 3.34 -13.90
N GLU A 51 5.95 3.89 -12.86
CA GLU A 51 7.04 3.27 -12.12
C GLU A 51 6.74 3.34 -10.62
N GLU A 52 6.24 2.24 -10.05
CA GLU A 52 5.95 2.15 -8.62
C GLU A 52 7.20 2.23 -7.76
N GLN A 53 7.14 3.07 -6.73
CA GLN A 53 8.23 3.32 -5.81
C GLN A 53 8.01 2.52 -4.53
N ALA A 54 9.00 1.70 -4.15
CA ALA A 54 8.94 0.83 -2.99
C ALA A 54 7.68 -0.07 -2.92
N PRO A 55 7.34 -0.85 -3.97
CA PRO A 55 6.11 -1.66 -4.00
C PRO A 55 6.03 -2.69 -2.86
N LEU A 56 7.17 -3.10 -2.29
CA LEU A 56 7.26 -4.05 -1.16
C LEU A 56 7.31 -3.38 0.22
N ALA A 57 7.08 -2.07 0.31
CA ALA A 57 6.94 -1.43 1.62
C ALA A 57 5.67 -1.94 2.31
N GLY A 58 5.81 -2.31 3.57
CA GLY A 58 4.76 -2.97 4.36
C GLY A 58 5.31 -3.40 5.71
N GLU A 59 4.60 -4.31 6.37
CA GLU A 59 4.96 -4.88 7.66
C GLU A 59 4.93 -6.41 7.54
N SER A 60 6.00 -7.08 7.97
CA SER A 60 6.02 -8.55 8.04
C SER A 60 5.79 -9.01 9.47
N THR A 61 4.93 -10.01 9.63
CA THR A 61 4.88 -10.80 10.87
C THR A 61 5.96 -11.87 10.79
N ARG A 62 6.74 -12.03 11.85
CA ARG A 62 7.82 -13.02 11.92
C ARG A 62 7.56 -14.05 13.03
N ASP A 63 7.97 -15.29 12.80
CA ASP A 63 7.95 -16.34 13.82
C ASP A 63 9.10 -16.18 14.84
N ALA A 64 9.14 -17.06 15.85
CA ALA A 64 10.19 -17.04 16.88
C ALA A 64 11.61 -17.28 16.33
N ALA A 65 11.73 -17.90 15.15
CA ALA A 65 12.99 -18.09 14.44
C ALA A 65 13.34 -16.91 13.52
N GLY A 66 12.51 -15.86 13.49
CA GLY A 66 12.70 -14.67 12.67
C GLY A 66 12.25 -14.80 11.21
N ARG A 67 11.60 -15.91 10.82
CA ARG A 67 11.11 -16.11 9.44
C ARG A 67 9.81 -15.36 9.22
N ALA A 68 9.65 -14.72 8.06
CA ALA A 68 8.40 -14.04 7.72
C ALA A 68 7.29 -15.08 7.47
N ILE A 69 6.18 -14.95 8.18
CA ILE A 69 5.01 -15.84 8.06
C ILE A 69 3.78 -15.14 7.49
N ASP A 70 3.79 -13.80 7.45
CA ASP A 70 2.74 -12.97 6.89
C ASP A 70 3.34 -11.62 6.44
N PHE A 71 2.73 -10.98 5.46
CA PHE A 71 3.13 -9.67 4.96
C PHE A 71 1.91 -8.83 4.65
N GLN A 72 1.78 -7.73 5.38
CA GLN A 72 0.78 -6.71 5.11
C GLN A 72 1.43 -5.59 4.27
N PRO A 73 1.03 -5.39 3.00
CA PRO A 73 1.53 -4.28 2.21
C PRO A 73 1.09 -2.94 2.80
N ALA A 74 1.85 -1.87 2.51
CA ALA A 74 1.43 -0.53 2.85
C ALA A 74 0.13 -0.18 2.12
N ASN A 75 -0.79 0.49 2.80
CA ASN A 75 -2.08 0.90 2.23
C ASN A 75 -1.98 2.20 1.41
N TYR A 76 -0.79 2.58 0.95
CA TYR A 76 -0.55 3.79 0.18
C TYR A 76 0.31 3.46 -1.04
N LEU A 77 -0.25 3.70 -2.23
CA LEU A 77 0.46 3.58 -3.49
C LEU A 77 1.30 4.84 -3.72
N LEU A 78 2.52 4.66 -4.22
CA LEU A 78 3.39 5.75 -4.69
C LEU A 78 4.05 5.34 -5.99
N ALA A 79 4.00 6.20 -7.00
CA ALA A 79 4.62 5.99 -8.29
C ALA A 79 5.19 7.30 -8.88
N LEU A 80 6.14 7.14 -9.80
CA LEU A 80 6.46 8.13 -10.81
C LEU A 80 5.64 7.81 -12.07
N ALA A 81 5.17 8.83 -12.78
CA ALA A 81 4.40 8.64 -14.00
C ALA A 81 4.55 9.85 -14.94
N ARG A 82 3.92 9.79 -16.12
CA ARG A 82 3.70 10.95 -16.98
C ARG A 82 2.22 11.19 -17.23
N VAL A 83 1.84 12.44 -17.43
CA VAL A 83 0.52 12.86 -17.91
C VAL A 83 0.74 13.87 -19.02
N ASP A 84 0.26 13.57 -20.22
CA ASP A 84 0.50 14.38 -21.42
C ASP A 84 2.02 14.62 -21.64
N GLY A 85 2.83 13.58 -21.42
CA GLY A 85 4.29 13.64 -21.51
C GLY A 85 4.99 14.34 -20.35
N ARG A 86 4.26 14.97 -19.42
CA ARG A 86 4.86 15.71 -18.28
C ARG A 86 5.09 14.78 -17.09
N PRO A 87 6.32 14.73 -16.52
CA PRO A 87 6.62 13.85 -15.40
C PRO A 87 5.93 14.34 -14.11
N ILE A 88 5.32 13.40 -13.38
CA ILE A 88 4.64 13.65 -12.10
C ILE A 88 5.10 12.66 -11.03
N VAL A 89 4.89 13.04 -9.77
CA VAL A 89 4.80 12.11 -8.64
C VAL A 89 3.32 11.89 -8.36
N VAL A 90 2.91 10.65 -8.15
CA VAL A 90 1.51 10.31 -7.89
C VAL A 90 1.41 9.31 -6.75
N GLY A 91 0.44 9.52 -5.86
CA GLY A 91 0.15 8.55 -4.80
C GLY A 91 -1.28 8.60 -4.32
N GLY A 92 -1.66 7.65 -3.47
CA GLY A 92 -3.00 7.61 -2.92
C GLY A 92 -3.23 6.44 -1.97
N GLU A 93 -4.23 6.58 -1.12
CA GLU A 93 -4.64 5.50 -0.22
C GLU A 93 -5.39 4.40 -0.98
N ASP A 94 -5.13 3.16 -0.60
CA ASP A 94 -5.91 2.01 -1.04
C ASP A 94 -7.11 1.80 -0.10
N PHE A 95 -8.29 2.23 -0.54
CA PHE A 95 -9.52 2.11 0.24
C PHE A 95 -9.92 0.65 0.51
N THR A 96 -9.49 -0.29 -0.33
CA THR A 96 -9.80 -1.71 -0.17
C THR A 96 -9.11 -2.31 1.06
N GLN A 97 -8.03 -1.68 1.54
CA GLN A 97 -7.35 -2.04 2.77
C GLN A 97 -7.85 -1.19 3.94
N ARG A 98 -8.62 -1.81 4.85
CA ARG A 98 -9.11 -1.17 6.10
C ARG A 98 -9.81 0.19 5.87
N GLY A 99 -10.53 0.35 4.76
CA GLY A 99 -11.21 1.59 4.41
C GLY A 99 -10.25 2.76 4.16
N GLY A 100 -9.01 2.48 3.74
CA GLY A 100 -7.97 3.49 3.53
C GLY A 100 -7.43 4.10 4.82
N SER A 101 -7.70 3.49 5.98
CA SER A 101 -7.11 3.90 7.26
C SER A 101 -5.59 3.75 7.20
N PRO A 102 -4.79 4.79 7.48
CA PRO A 102 -3.34 4.74 7.31
C PRO A 102 -2.66 3.64 8.15
N SER A 103 -1.78 2.85 7.53
CA SER A 103 -0.78 2.04 8.23
C SER A 103 0.48 2.85 8.52
N PRO A 104 1.34 2.45 9.48
CA PRO A 104 2.63 3.12 9.71
C PRO A 104 3.47 3.25 8.44
N SER A 105 3.57 2.17 7.66
CA SER A 105 4.26 2.17 6.37
C SER A 105 3.55 3.05 5.34
N GLY A 106 2.21 3.09 5.34
CA GLY A 106 1.41 3.98 4.50
C GLY A 106 1.65 5.47 4.79
N LEU A 107 1.65 5.87 6.07
CA LEU A 107 1.93 7.25 6.50
C LEU A 107 3.34 7.70 6.10
N ARG A 108 4.34 6.84 6.30
CA ARG A 108 5.72 7.14 5.87
C ARG A 108 5.79 7.33 4.35
N ARG A 109 5.06 6.51 3.58
CA ARG A 109 5.00 6.63 2.12
C ARG A 109 4.28 7.90 1.65
N SER A 110 3.20 8.31 2.31
CA SER A 110 2.50 9.54 1.94
C SER A 110 3.38 10.77 2.14
N VAL A 111 4.14 10.83 3.25
CA VAL A 111 5.14 11.89 3.49
C VAL A 111 6.29 11.78 2.49
N TYR A 112 6.76 10.57 2.19
CA TYR A 112 7.82 10.37 1.20
C TYR A 112 7.41 10.80 -0.21
N ALA A 113 6.13 10.66 -0.58
CA ALA A 113 5.60 11.17 -1.85
C ALA A 113 5.78 12.69 -1.98
N GLU A 114 5.52 13.44 -0.92
CA GLU A 114 5.71 14.90 -0.86
C GLU A 114 7.20 15.25 -0.97
N THR A 115 8.06 14.56 -0.20
CA THR A 115 9.51 14.71 -0.29
C THR A 115 10.03 14.47 -1.72
N LEU A 116 9.57 13.39 -2.35
CA LEU A 116 9.97 13.01 -3.70
C LEU A 116 9.54 14.07 -4.73
N ALA A 117 8.31 14.59 -4.60
CA ALA A 117 7.81 15.65 -5.47
C ALA A 117 8.64 16.94 -5.35
N ILE A 118 9.00 17.33 -4.12
CA ILE A 118 9.85 18.50 -3.86
C ILE A 118 11.25 18.30 -4.44
N GLN A 119 11.88 17.16 -4.15
CA GLN A 119 13.25 16.85 -4.60
C GLN A 119 13.36 16.80 -6.12
N LEU A 120 12.38 16.19 -6.79
CA LEU A 120 12.35 16.08 -8.25
C LEU A 120 11.78 17.34 -8.93
N ARG A 121 11.25 18.30 -8.15
CA ARG A 121 10.51 19.49 -8.65
C ARG A 121 9.40 19.10 -9.63
N ARG A 122 8.63 18.08 -9.28
CA ARG A 122 7.53 17.54 -10.09
C ARG A 122 6.19 17.85 -9.45
N PRO A 123 5.11 18.05 -10.24
CA PRO A 123 3.76 18.10 -9.71
C PRO A 123 3.44 16.81 -8.92
N LEU A 124 2.76 16.99 -7.80
CA LEU A 124 2.25 15.90 -6.98
C LEU A 124 0.74 15.74 -7.20
N VAL A 125 0.31 14.56 -7.65
CA VAL A 125 -1.10 14.19 -7.73
C VAL A 125 -1.42 13.22 -6.59
N ARG A 126 -2.48 13.49 -5.82
CA ARG A 126 -2.91 12.63 -4.71
C ARG A 126 -4.35 12.19 -4.91
N PHE A 127 -4.58 10.87 -4.91
CA PHE A 127 -5.91 10.31 -4.75
C PHE A 127 -6.22 10.24 -3.26
N LEU A 128 -7.05 11.16 -2.78
CA LEU A 128 -7.48 11.21 -1.38
C LEU A 128 -8.73 10.36 -1.22
N GLU A 129 -8.56 9.13 -0.71
CA GLU A 129 -9.67 8.23 -0.41
C GLU A 129 -9.31 7.35 0.79
N GLY A 130 -9.34 7.96 1.98
CA GLY A 130 -9.10 7.27 3.24
C GLY A 130 -10.13 7.65 4.30
N GLY A 131 -10.44 6.69 5.17
CA GLY A 131 -11.29 6.91 6.36
C GLY A 131 -10.64 7.77 7.45
N GLY A 132 -9.39 8.20 7.27
CA GLY A 132 -8.62 8.95 8.26
C GLY A 132 -7.98 8.05 9.33
N GLY A 133 -7.45 8.68 10.38
CA GLY A 133 -6.83 7.95 11.49
C GLY A 133 -7.86 7.07 12.22
N SER A 134 -7.55 5.78 12.38
CA SER A 134 -8.43 4.87 13.11
C SER A 134 -8.42 5.14 14.61
N VAL A 135 -9.59 5.30 15.22
CA VAL A 135 -9.78 5.44 16.68
C VAL A 135 -9.60 4.13 17.44
N ALA A 136 -9.59 2.98 16.73
CA ALA A 136 -9.45 1.66 17.35
C ALA A 136 -8.03 1.37 17.88
N GLY A 137 -7.06 2.25 17.61
CA GLY A 137 -5.64 1.96 17.82
C GLY A 137 -5.15 0.81 16.94
N GLN A 138 -3.83 0.64 16.84
CA GLN A 138 -3.32 -0.64 16.34
C GLN A 138 -3.60 -1.68 17.42
N ALA A 139 -4.67 -2.46 17.26
CA ALA A 139 -4.85 -3.66 18.07
C ALA A 139 -3.56 -4.49 17.92
N ARG A 140 -2.74 -4.55 18.98
CA ARG A 140 -1.64 -5.50 19.04
C ARG A 140 -2.28 -6.88 18.94
N ARG A 141 -2.05 -7.57 17.83
CA ARG A 141 -2.48 -8.96 17.69
C ARG A 141 -1.62 -9.76 18.67
N ASP A 142 -2.23 -10.24 19.74
CA ASP A 142 -1.60 -11.17 20.65
C ASP A 142 -1.22 -12.44 19.85
N PRO A 143 0.04 -12.92 19.88
CA PRO A 143 0.43 -14.15 19.21
C PRO A 143 -0.35 -15.39 19.65
N SER A 144 -1.11 -15.32 20.75
CA SER A 144 -2.01 -16.37 21.23
C SER A 144 -3.45 -16.32 20.67
N GLY A 145 -3.79 -15.36 19.81
CA GLY A 145 -5.14 -15.24 19.23
C GLY A 145 -6.19 -14.61 20.16
N GLY A 146 -5.80 -14.12 21.33
CA GLY A 146 -6.69 -13.38 22.23
C GLY A 146 -6.84 -11.90 21.82
N THR A 147 -8.06 -11.42 21.67
CA THR A 147 -8.30 -9.97 21.50
C THR A 147 -8.22 -9.32 22.88
N ALA A 148 -7.08 -8.72 23.22
CA ALA A 148 -6.97 -7.89 24.40
C ALA A 148 -7.73 -6.58 24.16
N ALA A 149 -8.99 -6.54 24.59
CA ALA A 149 -9.78 -5.32 24.61
C ALA A 149 -9.15 -4.35 25.63
N THR A 150 -8.51 -3.29 25.13
CA THR A 150 -8.10 -2.15 25.95
C THR A 150 -9.36 -1.45 26.45
N ARG A 151 -9.85 -1.83 27.65
CA ARG A 151 -10.85 -1.05 28.35
C ARG A 151 -10.21 0.26 28.82
N ARG A 152 -10.85 1.39 28.48
CA ARG A 152 -10.67 2.66 29.18
C ARG A 152 -11.47 2.63 30.48
#